data_AF-A0A3B3UT09-F1
#
_entry.id   AF-A0A3B3UT09-F1
#
_cell.length_a   1.000
_cell.length_b   1.000
_cell.length_c   1.000
_cell.angle_alpha   90.00
_cell.angle_beta   90.00
_cell.angle_gamma   90.00
#
_symmetry.space_group_name_H-M   'P 1'
#
loop_
_entity.id
_entity.type
_entity.pdbx_description
1 polymer ?
#
loop_
_entity_poly.entity_id
_entity_poly.type
_entity_poly.pdbx_seq_one_letter_code
_entity_poly.pdbx_strand_id
1 'polypeptide(L)' 'SGSMSKKKKDWKTEKERLLQLDREDRRKEYRKGFTQLDDIPTWREENRCSNPSCIASKQSFATAILKTLILK' A
#
# COMPACT_ATOMS: atom_id res chain seq x y z
N SER A 1 -40.06 -20.36 -10.43
CA SER A 1 -40.22 -19.31 -9.41
C SER A 1 -38.85 -18.83 -8.96
N GLY A 2 -38.66 -17.51 -8.80
CA GLY A 2 -37.45 -16.95 -8.19
C GLY A 2 -36.54 -16.15 -9.13
N SER A 3 -37.08 -15.12 -9.78
CA SER A 3 -36.27 -13.99 -10.25
C SER A 3 -35.53 -13.40 -9.05
N MET A 4 -34.20 -13.57 -8.97
CA MET A 4 -33.38 -12.78 -8.06
C MET A 4 -33.47 -11.33 -8.53
N SER A 5 -34.47 -10.64 -7.98
CA SER A 5 -34.66 -9.21 -8.14
C SER A 5 -33.30 -8.54 -8.02
N LYS A 6 -32.88 -7.80 -9.05
CA LYS A 6 -31.69 -6.94 -9.04
C LYS A 6 -31.92 -5.80 -8.06
N LYS A 7 -32.11 -6.13 -6.78
CA LYS A 7 -32.18 -5.17 -5.69
C LYS A 7 -30.83 -4.48 -5.72
N LYS A 8 -30.83 -3.17 -6.04
CA LYS A 8 -29.65 -2.33 -5.90
C LYS A 8 -29.09 -2.64 -4.52
N LYS A 9 -27.89 -3.22 -4.50
CA LYS A 9 -27.22 -3.56 -3.25
C LYS A 9 -26.96 -2.22 -2.57
N ASP A 10 -27.66 -1.98 -1.46
CA ASP A 10 -27.47 -0.73 -0.72
C ASP A 10 -26.04 -0.75 -0.19
N TRP A 11 -25.21 0.13 -0.74
CA TRP A 11 -23.80 0.21 -0.39
C TRP A 11 -23.64 0.54 1.10
N LYS A 12 -24.63 1.18 1.74
CA LYS A 12 -24.61 1.47 3.17
C LYS A 12 -24.72 0.20 3.99
N THR A 13 -25.65 -0.69 3.64
CA THR A 13 -25.82 -1.98 4.32
C THR A 13 -24.58 -2.87 4.14
N GLU A 14 -24.03 -2.95 2.93
CA GLU A 14 -22.81 -3.73 2.71
C GLU A 14 -21.59 -3.12 3.44
N LYS A 15 -21.48 -1.79 3.49
CA LYS A 15 -20.44 -1.10 4.27
C LYS A 15 -20.55 -1.43 5.76
N GLU A 16 -21.74 -1.33 6.33
CA GLU A 16 -21.96 -1.63 7.76
C GLU A 16 -21.65 -3.09 8.08
N ARG A 17 -22.09 -4.03 7.24
CA ARG A 17 -21.75 -5.45 7.37
C ARG A 17 -20.23 -5.68 7.34
N LEU A 18 -19.51 -5.06 6.41
CA LEU A 18 -18.06 -5.21 6.29
C LEU A 18 -17.30 -4.58 7.47
N LEU A 19 -17.81 -3.52 8.09
CA LEU A 19 -17.18 -2.88 9.25
C LEU A 19 -17.34 -3.69 10.54
N GLN A 20 -18.37 -4.55 10.64
CA GLN A 20 -18.61 -5.40 11.81
C GLN A 20 -17.84 -6.73 11.77
N LEU A 21 -17.25 -7.09 10.63
CA LEU A 21 -16.45 -8.30 10.50
C LEU A 21 -15.01 -8.09 10.96
N ASP A 22 -14.44 -9.13 11.56
CA ASP A 22 -13.01 -9.15 11.83
C ASP A 22 -12.18 -9.30 10.54
N ARG A 23 -10.89 -8.97 10.60
CA ARG A 23 -9.98 -9.00 9.44
C ARG A 23 -9.95 -10.38 8.78
N GLU A 24 -9.98 -11.45 9.57
CA GLU A 24 -9.86 -12.81 9.03
C GLU A 24 -11.13 -13.28 8.34
N ASP A 25 -12.29 -12.91 8.87
CA ASP A 25 -13.57 -13.18 8.21
C ASP A 25 -13.71 -12.38 6.91
N ARG A 26 -13.22 -11.13 6.88
CA ARG A 26 -13.17 -10.35 5.63
C ARG A 26 -12.29 -11.00 4.56
N ARG A 27 -11.14 -11.54 4.94
CA ARG A 27 -10.18 -12.17 4.01
C ARG A 27 -10.76 -13.40 3.30
N LYS A 28 -11.68 -14.13 3.93
CA LYS A 28 -12.37 -15.29 3.33
C LYS A 28 -13.24 -14.92 2.12
N GLU A 29 -13.72 -13.68 2.07
CA GLU A 29 -14.61 -13.20 1.00
C GLU A 29 -13.86 -12.55 -0.19
N TYR A 30 -12.53 -12.44 -0.13
CA TYR A 30 -11.73 -11.82 -1.18
C TYR A 30 -11.67 -12.72 -2.42
N ARG A 31 -12.07 -12.17 -3.57
CA ARG A 31 -12.02 -12.88 -4.87
C ARG A 31 -10.61 -13.00 -5.46
N LYS A 32 -9.66 -12.18 -4.99
CA LYS A 32 -8.28 -12.10 -5.49
C LYS A 32 -7.31 -12.19 -4.31
N GLY A 33 -6.06 -12.56 -4.58
CA GLY A 33 -4.98 -12.45 -3.61
C GLY A 33 -4.86 -11.02 -3.07
N PHE A 34 -4.43 -10.88 -1.83
CA PHE A 34 -4.20 -9.61 -1.16
C PHE A 34 -2.77 -9.56 -0.63
N THR A 35 -2.21 -8.36 -0.52
CA THR A 35 -0.92 -8.11 0.12
C THR A 35 -1.18 -7.67 1.55
N GLN A 36 -0.44 -8.22 2.53
CA GLN A 36 -0.54 -7.75 3.90
C GLN A 36 0.16 -6.40 4.05
N LEU A 37 -0.29 -5.57 4.98
CA LEU A 37 0.35 -4.28 5.22
C LEU A 37 1.80 -4.46 5.67
N ASP A 38 2.06 -5.51 6.44
CA ASP A 38 3.39 -5.83 6.97
C ASP A 38 4.37 -6.27 5.87
N ASP A 39 3.86 -6.74 4.72
CA ASP A 39 4.68 -7.09 3.56
C ASP A 39 5.09 -5.85 2.74
N ILE A 40 4.47 -4.68 3.00
CA ILE A 40 4.75 -3.44 2.29
C ILE A 40 5.85 -2.69 3.05
N PRO A 41 7.06 -2.54 2.48
CA PRO A 41 8.15 -1.87 3.16
C PRO A 41 7.81 -0.39 3.39
N THR A 42 8.17 0.13 4.55
CA THR A 42 8.09 1.56 4.80
C THR A 42 9.19 2.31 4.04
N TRP A 43 8.97 3.59 3.77
CA TRP A 43 10.01 4.45 3.19
C TRP A 43 11.31 4.43 4.00
N ARG A 44 11.23 4.35 5.33
CA ARG A 44 12.45 4.26 6.17
C ARG A 44 13.19 2.95 5.91
N GLU A 45 12.50 1.82 5.86
CA GLU A 45 13.11 0.51 5.62
C GLU A 45 13.75 0.43 4.23
N GLU A 46 13.08 0.94 3.20
CA GLU A 46 13.62 1.02 1.85
C GLU A 46 14.86 1.92 1.75
N ASN A 47 14.93 2.95 2.61
CA ASN A 47 16.04 3.89 2.68
C ASN A 47 17.06 3.58 3.78
N ARG A 48 16.92 2.47 4.53
CA ARG A 48 17.98 1.90 5.37
C ARG A 48 19.00 1.19 4.48
N CYS A 49 19.64 1.96 3.60
CA CYS A 49 20.78 1.51 2.80
C CYS A 49 21.96 1.25 3.75
N SER A 50 22.06 0.01 4.26
CA SER A 50 23.17 -0.41 5.13
C SER A 50 24.35 -0.97 4.34
N ASN A 51 24.16 -1.21 3.03
CA ASN A 51 25.21 -1.67 2.13
C ASN A 51 25.87 -0.48 1.42
N PRO A 52 27.22 -0.35 1.49
CA PRO A 52 27.94 0.75 0.84
C PRO A 52 27.68 0.85 -0.68
N SER A 53 27.33 -0.27 -1.32
CA SER A 53 27.04 -0.33 -2.75
C SER A 53 25.71 0.34 -3.17
N CYS A 54 24.69 0.37 -2.30
CA CYS A 54 23.40 0.99 -2.63
C CYS A 54 23.38 2.51 -2.35
N ILE A 55 24.25 2.98 -1.45
CA ILE A 55 24.46 4.41 -1.17
C ILE A 55 25.06 5.10 -2.41
N ALA A 56 26.00 4.44 -3.10
CA ALA A 56 26.67 4.98 -4.29
C ALA A 56 25.72 5.30 -5.46
N SER A 57 24.63 4.55 -5.62
CA SER A 57 23.66 4.78 -6.71
C SER A 57 22.63 5.88 -6.40
N LYS A 58 22.39 6.22 -5.12
CA LYS A 58 21.41 7.25 -4.72
C LYS A 58 22.02 8.63 -4.43
N GLN A 59 23.35 8.74 -4.46
CA GLN A 59 24.11 9.98 -4.19
C GLN A 59 24.25 10.93 -5.40
N SER A 60 23.55 10.69 -6.52
CA SER A 60 23.73 11.50 -7.73
C SER A 60 22.91 12.80 -7.74
N PHE A 61 21.61 12.74 -7.42
CA PHE A 61 20.74 13.92 -7.55
C PHE A 61 20.86 14.93 -6.40
N ALA A 62 20.87 14.48 -5.14
CA ALA A 62 20.96 15.39 -3.99
C ALA A 62 22.31 16.15 -3.97
N THR A 63 23.40 15.46 -4.33
CA THR A 63 24.74 16.05 -4.38
C THR A 63 24.90 16.99 -5.58
N ALA A 64 24.25 16.71 -6.72
CA ALA A 64 24.24 17.61 -7.87
C ALA A 64 23.52 18.94 -7.53
N ILE A 65 22.39 18.88 -6.80
CA ILE A 65 21.69 20.10 -6.36
C ILE A 65 22.53 20.88 -5.33
N LEU A 66 23.11 20.20 -4.35
CA LEU A 66 23.94 20.87 -3.33
C LEU A 66 25.19 21.51 -3.95
N LYS A 67 25.86 20.83 -4.89
CA LYS A 67 27.02 21.40 -5.60
C LYS A 67 26.64 22.58 -6.50
N THR A 68 25.46 22.57 -7.12
CA THR A 68 25.03 23.65 -8.02
C THR A 68 24.58 24.90 -7.27
N LEU A 69 24.01 24.75 -6.07
CA LEU A 69 23.42 25.86 -5.31
C LEU A 69 24.34 26.43 -4.22
N ILE A 70 25.29 25.65 -3.68
CA ILE A 70 26.12 26.07 -2.54
C ILE A 70 27.57 26.43 -2.94
N LEU A 71 28.11 25.85 -4.02
CA LEU A 71 29.51 26.02 -4.44
C LEU A 71 29.66 26.85 -5.74
N LYS A 72 29.10 28.06 -5.76
CA LYS A 72 29.49 29.08 -6.74
C LYS A 72 30.70 29.87 -6.25
#